data_AF-A0A2M8TE43-F1
#
_entry.id   AF-A0A2M8TE43-F1
#
_cell.length_a   1.000
_cell.length_b   1.000
_cell.length_c   1.000
_cell.angle_alpha   90.00
_cell.angle_beta   90.00
_cell.angle_gamma   90.00
#
_symmetry.space_group_name_H-M   'P 1'
#
loop_
_entity.id
_entity.type
_entity.pdbx_description
1 polymer ?
#
loop_
_entity_poly.entity_id
_entity_poly.type
_entity_poly.pdbx_seq_one_letter_code
_entity_poly.pdbx_strand_id
1 'polypeptide(L)'
;MFIQPPDFKARVEILKLYLKDKPCEGIEYKRIAKKLVKYSGADIKAICDVASENVIKIAMAKGKIIPITTKDINEAIKQVKPSTLEWLSTAENYATYSNQSGIYDDIIDYLKSAN
;
A
#
# COMPACT_ATOMS: atom_id res chain seq x y z
N MET A 1 -1.85 15.65 -12.55
CA MET A 1 -0.52 15.02 -12.62
C MET A 1 -0.69 13.55 -12.26
N PHE A 2 -0.36 12.63 -13.18
CA PHE A 2 -0.43 11.19 -12.89
C PHE A 2 0.81 10.79 -12.08
N ILE A 3 0.60 10.09 -10.97
CA ILE A 3 1.68 9.52 -10.16
C ILE A 3 1.48 8.01 -10.20
N GLN A 4 2.38 7.34 -10.93
CA GLN A 4 2.38 5.89 -11.02
C GLN A 4 2.47 5.24 -9.63
N PRO A 5 1.71 4.16 -9.36
CA PRO A 5 1.89 3.38 -8.15
C PRO A 5 3.33 2.88 -8.01
N PRO A 6 3.84 2.73 -6.77
CA PRO A 6 5.19 2.24 -6.53
C PRO A 6 5.36 0.81 -7.09
N ASP A 7 6.49 0.57 -7.76
CA ASP A 7 6.90 -0.77 -8.18
C ASP A 7 7.19 -1.69 -6.98
N PHE A 8 7.43 -2.98 -7.23
CA PHE A 8 7.66 -3.95 -6.15
C PHE A 8 8.83 -3.56 -5.22
N LYS A 9 9.93 -3.04 -5.76
CA LYS A 9 11.11 -2.66 -4.99
C LYS A 9 10.80 -1.42 -4.15
N ALA A 10 10.13 -0.42 -4.74
CA ALA A 10 9.67 0.77 -4.06
C ALA A 10 8.72 0.41 -2.91
N ARG A 11 7.76 -0.51 -3.10
CA ARG A 11 6.87 -0.97 -2.01
C ARG A 11 7.63 -1.59 -0.84
N VAL A 12 8.66 -2.39 -1.13
CA VAL A 12 9.53 -2.96 -0.09
C VAL A 12 10.28 -1.87 0.68
N GLU A 13 10.85 -0.89 -0.02
CA GLU A 13 11.59 0.19 0.62
C GLU A 13 10.68 1.14 1.41
N ILE A 14 9.47 1.42 0.93
CA ILE A 14 8.46 2.19 1.65
C ILE A 14 8.09 1.49 2.97
N LEU A 15 7.83 0.18 2.94
CA LEU A 15 7.56 -0.60 4.17
C LEU A 15 8.74 -0.55 5.15
N LYS A 16 9.98 -0.70 4.66
CA LYS A 16 11.17 -0.61 5.51
C LYS A 16 11.33 0.78 6.12
N LEU A 17 11.16 1.82 5.30
CA LEU A 17 11.27 3.22 5.73
C LEU A 17 10.32 3.51 6.89
N TYR A 18 9.04 3.14 6.74
CA TYR A 18 8.03 3.43 7.75
C TYR A 18 8.05 2.48 8.95
N LEU A 19 8.77 1.36 8.89
CA LEU A 19 8.94 0.44 10.03
C LEU A 19 10.32 0.54 10.71
N LYS A 20 11.28 1.30 10.15
CA LYS A 20 12.68 1.33 10.58
C LYS A 20 12.87 1.61 12.08
N ASP A 21 12.16 2.59 12.61
CA ASP A 21 12.32 3.06 14.00
C ASP A 21 11.24 2.51 14.95
N LYS A 22 10.54 1.44 14.52
CA LYS A 22 9.47 0.80 15.28
C LYS A 22 9.92 -0.58 15.76
N PRO A 23 9.54 -1.02 16.98
CA PRO A 23 9.78 -2.39 17.41
C PRO A 23 9.13 -3.37 16.43
N CYS A 24 9.94 -4.17 15.73
CA CYS A 24 9.47 -5.10 14.70
C CYS A 24 10.12 -6.48 14.89
N GLU A 25 9.36 -7.54 14.61
CA GLU A 25 9.84 -8.92 14.68
C GLU A 25 9.29 -9.72 13.50
N GLY A 26 10.17 -10.44 12.79
CA GLY A 26 9.76 -11.37 11.73
C GLY A 26 8.99 -10.72 10.56
N ILE A 27 9.33 -9.49 10.18
CA ILE A 27 8.67 -8.80 9.06
C ILE A 27 9.12 -9.36 7.71
N GLU A 28 8.18 -9.95 6.98
CA GLU A 28 8.40 -10.48 5.62
C GLU A 28 8.05 -9.41 4.56
N TYR A 29 8.87 -8.35 4.46
CA TYR A 29 8.63 -7.19 3.59
C TYR A 29 8.27 -7.57 2.15
N LYS A 30 9.02 -8.50 1.55
CA LYS A 30 8.78 -8.97 0.17
C LYS A 30 7.40 -9.63 0.03
N ARG A 31 6.96 -10.40 1.03
CA ARG A 31 5.67 -11.08 1.00
C ARG A 31 4.52 -10.09 1.15
N ILE A 32 4.70 -9.10 2.02
CA ILE A 32 3.74 -8.01 2.21
C ILE A 32 3.64 -7.17 0.92
N ALA A 33 4.76 -6.76 0.32
CA ALA A 33 4.79 -5.93 -0.88
C ALA A 33 4.09 -6.57 -2.10
N LYS A 34 4.01 -7.91 -2.18
CA LYS A 34 3.22 -8.60 -3.23
C LYS A 34 1.71 -8.33 -3.12
N LYS A 35 1.20 -8.02 -1.93
CA LYS A 35 -0.23 -7.72 -1.70
C LYS A 35 -0.60 -6.26 -1.96
N LEU A 36 0.41 -5.40 -2.15
CA LEU A 36 0.26 -3.95 -2.17
C LEU A 36 0.34 -3.35 -3.57
N VAL A 37 0.13 -4.14 -4.63
CA VAL A 37 0.27 -3.70 -6.04
C VAL A 37 -0.57 -2.47 -6.36
N LYS A 38 -1.79 -2.40 -5.81
CA LYS A 38 -2.74 -1.30 -6.05
C LYS A 38 -2.66 -0.19 -5.00
N TYR A 39 -1.64 -0.16 -4.16
CA TYR A 39 -1.53 0.79 -3.07
C TYR A 39 -0.54 1.89 -3.44
N SER A 40 -0.92 3.14 -3.20
CA SER A 40 -0.02 4.29 -3.32
C SER A 40 1.01 4.27 -2.17
N GLY A 41 2.08 5.06 -2.28
CA GLY A 41 3.03 5.20 -1.17
C GLY A 41 2.38 5.73 0.12
N ALA A 42 1.34 6.57 -0.02
CA ALA A 42 0.56 7.08 1.12
C ALA A 42 -0.30 5.97 1.75
N ASP A 43 -0.91 5.09 0.95
CA ASP A 43 -1.69 3.98 1.49
C ASP A 43 -0.78 2.99 2.24
N ILE A 44 0.42 2.71 1.71
CA ILE A 44 1.39 1.82 2.38
C ILE A 44 1.84 2.41 3.71
N LYS A 45 2.06 3.73 3.77
CA LYS A 45 2.32 4.43 5.03
C LYS A 45 1.14 4.27 6.00
N ALA A 46 -0.08 4.52 5.55
CA ALA A 46 -1.27 4.39 6.37
C ALA A 46 -1.43 2.97 6.94
N ILE A 47 -1.11 1.94 6.16
CA ILE A 47 -1.07 0.54 6.64
C ILE A 47 -0.06 0.37 7.78
N CYS A 48 1.15 0.92 7.65
CA CYS A 48 2.16 0.87 8.71
C CYS A 48 1.71 1.59 9.97
N ASP A 49 1.07 2.76 9.83
CA ASP A 49 0.57 3.55 10.95
C ASP A 49 -0.56 2.79 11.68
N VAL A 50 -1.56 2.27 10.96
CA VAL A 50 -2.65 1.46 11.53
C VAL A 50 -2.12 0.22 12.26
N ALA A 51 -1.16 -0.50 11.69
CA ALA A 51 -0.55 -1.65 12.35
C ALA A 51 0.14 -1.24 13.66
N SER A 52 0.87 -0.11 13.64
CA SER A 52 1.56 0.41 14.81
C SER A 52 0.60 0.81 15.92
N GLU A 53 -0.47 1.54 15.58
CA GLU A 53 -1.51 1.94 16.53
C GLU A 53 -2.19 0.74 17.18
N ASN A 54 -2.50 -0.29 16.39
CA ASN A 54 -3.11 -1.52 16.91
C ASN A 54 -2.19 -2.23 17.89
N VAL A 55 -0.89 -2.34 17.59
CA VAL A 55 0.10 -2.95 18.49
C VAL A 55 0.32 -2.09 19.74
N ILE A 56 0.34 -0.75 19.62
CA ILE A 56 0.46 0.17 20.76
C ILE A 56 -0.70 -0.03 21.75
N LYS A 57 -1.94 -0.14 21.26
CA LYS A 57 -3.11 -0.41 22.13
C LYS A 57 -2.93 -1.69 22.95
N ILE A 58 -2.40 -2.75 22.33
CA ILE A 58 -2.14 -4.02 23.02
C ILE A 58 -0.97 -3.88 24.01
N ALA A 59 0.10 -3.17 23.62
CA ALA A 59 1.26 -2.92 24.46
C ALA A 59 0.89 -2.14 25.73
N MET A 60 0.07 -1.11 25.61
CA MET A 60 -0.46 -0.33 26.74
C MET A 60 -1.29 -1.21 27.68
N ALA A 61 -2.18 -2.05 27.14
CA ALA A 61 -2.99 -2.96 27.95
C ALA A 61 -2.15 -4.02 28.70
N LYS A 62 -1.01 -4.44 28.12
CA LYS A 62 -0.09 -5.42 28.73
C LYS A 62 1.03 -4.80 29.57
N GLY A 63 1.17 -3.47 29.57
CA GLY A 63 2.25 -2.77 30.28
C GLY A 63 3.66 -3.11 29.78
N LYS A 64 3.81 -3.57 28.54
CA LYS A 64 5.12 -3.93 27.96
C LYS A 64 5.18 -3.65 26.47
N ILE A 65 6.38 -3.40 25.95
CA ILE A 65 6.62 -3.24 24.51
C ILE A 65 6.31 -4.56 23.79
N ILE A 66 5.57 -4.46 22.70
CA ILE A 66 5.24 -5.58 21.81
C ILE A 66 5.74 -5.23 20.41
N PRO A 67 6.51 -6.11 19.75
CA PRO A 67 6.95 -5.86 18.39
C PRO A 67 5.80 -6.03 17.39
N ILE A 68 5.82 -5.22 16.33
CA ILE A 68 4.96 -5.37 15.16
C ILE A 68 5.42 -6.60 14.38
N THR A 69 4.47 -7.44 13.99
CA THR A 69 4.74 -8.65 13.21
C THR A 69 4.11 -8.56 11.82
N THR A 70 4.48 -9.51 10.94
CA THR A 70 3.83 -9.65 9.63
C THR A 70 2.31 -9.84 9.76
N LYS A 71 1.82 -10.44 10.85
CA LYS A 71 0.39 -10.62 11.10
C LYS A 71 -0.31 -9.27 11.27
N ASP A 72 0.25 -8.38 12.07
CA ASP A 72 -0.35 -7.07 12.37
C ASP A 72 -0.45 -6.19 11.12
N ILE A 73 0.58 -6.23 10.27
CA ILE A 73 0.55 -5.57 8.97
C ILE A 73 -0.54 -6.14 8.08
N ASN A 74 -0.70 -7.47 8.03
CA ASN A 74 -1.76 -8.10 7.23
C ASN A 74 -3.17 -7.73 7.73
N GLU A 75 -3.37 -7.56 9.05
CA GLU A 75 -4.64 -7.07 9.58
C GLU A 75 -4.87 -5.59 9.25
N ALA A 76 -3.82 -4.77 9.22
CA ALA A 76 -3.92 -3.37 8.79
C ALA A 76 -4.25 -3.23 7.29
N ILE A 77 -3.73 -4.12 6.43
CA ILE A 77 -4.07 -4.15 5.00
C ILE A 77 -5.58 -4.31 4.79
N LYS A 78 -6.28 -5.08 5.63
CA LYS A 78 -7.73 -5.26 5.52
C LYS A 78 -8.52 -4.00 5.89
N GLN A 79 -7.92 -3.09 6.65
CA GLN A 79 -8.55 -1.87 7.15
C GLN A 79 -8.33 -0.67 6.23
N VAL A 80 -7.25 -0.67 5.45
CA VAL A 80 -6.91 0.42 4.53
C VAL A 80 -7.31 0.05 3.12
N LYS A 81 -8.23 0.83 2.52
CA LYS A 81 -8.58 0.67 1.11
C LYS A 81 -7.52 1.35 0.22
N PRO A 82 -7.09 0.74 -0.89
CA PRO A 82 -6.16 1.39 -1.80
C PRO A 82 -6.81 2.60 -2.47
N SER A 83 -6.17 3.77 -2.38
CA SER A 83 -6.67 5.01 -2.99
C SER A 83 -6.45 5.04 -4.50
N THR A 84 -5.54 4.22 -5.03
CA THR A 84 -5.30 4.18 -6.49
C THR A 84 -6.47 3.57 -7.26
N LEU A 85 -7.34 2.78 -6.61
CA LEU A 85 -8.49 2.13 -7.26
C LEU A 85 -9.51 3.14 -7.80
N GLU A 86 -9.82 4.18 -7.02
CA GLU A 86 -10.85 5.17 -7.39
C GLU A 86 -10.40 6.03 -8.58
N TRP A 87 -9.11 6.36 -8.62
CA TRP A 87 -8.49 7.01 -9.76
C TRP A 87 -8.42 6.08 -10.98
N LEU A 88 -8.03 4.82 -10.80
CA LEU A 88 -7.91 3.84 -11.87
C LEU A 88 -9.28 3.57 -12.53
N SER A 89 -10.34 3.39 -11.74
CA SER A 89 -11.71 3.23 -12.25
C SER A 89 -12.23 4.47 -12.95
N THR A 90 -11.85 5.67 -12.50
CA THR A 90 -12.18 6.91 -13.20
C THR A 90 -11.46 6.98 -14.55
N ALA A 91 -10.17 6.66 -14.57
CA ALA A 91 -9.36 6.67 -15.78
C ALA A 91 -9.79 5.59 -16.80
N GLU A 92 -10.19 4.40 -16.36
CA GLU A 92 -10.77 3.34 -17.21
C GLU A 92 -12.04 3.80 -17.93
N ASN A 93 -12.96 4.43 -17.18
CA ASN A 93 -14.19 4.98 -17.77
C ASN A 93 -13.87 6.08 -18.79
N TYR A 94 -13.00 7.03 -18.46
CA TYR A 94 -12.65 8.11 -19.38
C TYR A 94 -11.89 7.62 -20.63
N ALA A 95 -10.97 6.65 -20.48
CA ALA A 95 -10.27 6.05 -21.61
C ALA A 95 -11.23 5.29 -22.54
N THR A 96 -12.22 4.60 -21.99
CA THR A 96 -13.21 3.82 -22.75
C THR A 96 -14.17 4.74 -23.52
N TYR A 97 -14.54 5.90 -22.96
CA TYR A 97 -15.58 6.77 -23.53
C TYR A 97 -15.07 8.09 -24.14
N SER A 98 -13.80 8.48 -23.95
CA SER A 98 -13.30 9.81 -24.33
C SER A 98 -11.81 9.88 -24.69
N ASN A 99 -11.18 8.78 -25.16
CA ASN A 99 -9.78 8.81 -25.62
C ASN A 99 -9.60 9.46 -27.01
N GLN A 100 -10.06 10.71 -27.19
CA GLN A 100 -9.86 11.45 -28.45
C GLN A 100 -8.46 12.08 -28.58
N SER A 101 -7.63 12.05 -27.52
CA SER A 101 -6.37 12.80 -27.46
C SER A 101 -5.12 11.98 -27.12
N GLY A 102 -5.23 10.65 -26.92
CA GLY A 102 -4.09 9.77 -26.58
C GLY A 102 -3.48 9.98 -25.18
N ILE A 103 -4.09 10.85 -24.37
CA ILE A 103 -3.60 11.25 -23.03
C ILE A 103 -3.64 10.08 -22.02
N TYR A 104 -4.40 9.02 -22.32
CA TYR A 104 -4.66 7.92 -21.40
C TYR A 104 -3.94 6.61 -21.78
N ASP A 105 -3.10 6.62 -22.81
CA ASP A 105 -2.44 5.41 -23.32
C ASP A 105 -1.52 4.76 -22.26
N ASP A 106 -0.77 5.57 -21.49
CA ASP A 106 0.07 5.10 -20.38
C ASP A 106 -0.74 4.36 -19.30
N ILE A 107 -2.00 4.75 -19.10
CA ILE A 107 -2.91 4.13 -18.13
C ILE A 107 -3.43 2.80 -18.65
N ILE A 108 -3.79 2.75 -19.94
CA ILE A 108 -4.23 1.52 -20.61
C ILE A 108 -3.09 0.48 -20.57
N ASP A 109 -1.86 0.89 -20.84
CA ASP A 109 -0.70 -0.01 -20.82
C ASP A 109 -0.39 -0.49 -19.40
N TYR A 110 -0.50 0.38 -18.40
CA TYR A 110 -0.41 -0.04 -16.99
C TYR A 110 -1.48 -1.07 -16.63
N LEU A 111 -2.74 -0.85 -17.02
CA LEU A 111 -3.86 -1.76 -16.77
C LEU A 111 -3.66 -3.14 -17.41
N LYS A 112 -3.16 -3.20 -18.64
CA LYS A 112 -2.82 -4.47 -19.30
C LYS A 112 -1.69 -5.21 -18.61
N SER A 113 -0.70 -4.48 -18.06
CA SER A 113 0.45 -5.08 -17.37
C SER A 113 0.16 -5.51 -15.93
N ALA A 114 -0.91 -5.00 -15.33
CA ALA A 114 -1.30 -5.24 -13.95
C ALA A 114 -2.27 -6.43 -13.75
N ASN A 115 -2.63 -7.11 -14.84
CA ASN A 115 -3.52 -8.29 -14.89
C ASN A 115 -2.71 -9.56 -15.17
#